data_AF-A0A7C6F2H2-F1
#
_entry.id   AF-A0A7C6F2H2-F1
#
_cell.length_a   1.000
_cell.length_b   1.000
_cell.length_c   1.000
_cell.angle_alpha   90.00
_cell.angle_beta   90.00
_cell.angle_gamma   90.00
#
_symmetry.space_group_name_H-M   'P 1'
#
loop_
_entity.id
_entity.type
_entity.pdbx_description
1 polymer ?
#
loop_
_entity_poly.entity_id
_entity_poly.type
_entity_poly.pdbx_seq_one_letter_code
_entity_poly.pdbx_strand_id
1 'polypeptide(L)'
;MPTDAKQLVENTFGRHSADELWTGNYEKVLPLSIQDFDIGAVLPAVFYMFRYGKRRGRGKFVETFAQSGSARGRSKVTIDDVAAKLAEGQGFAGFETPTGRAILGDLLLTFCLENKNRLPGRDQQVQKVAPTHFLASWVGLPKEVGHLRYVPEMLVALLANQDGEEVKINSENDKAWFPVGCRFEDNELLRPFSHGIEFSRIKSDRKGDRFHEEDTVSIDELLMVRIAQAIGEAPAEQSGKNGSISNQRPIAGLAARNFSEDIRLFVRAYADVIPRQAFLELLESCIAVGLTTIFTSTVEILTSWTETGELPSASKQRPAAIFVDCSNGTSSELRAAAEQSMEDFTRRAERLPVILMVLRILDQLARRDPHIRKQNVLTSPDATEWINLLGQILFGTHPQASQFQRDVERQCGTLAEALEEEYPEEA
;
A
#
# COMPACT_ATOMS: atom_id res chain seq x y z
N MET A 1 -5.69 28.30 -4.95
CA MET A 1 -4.70 27.72 -4.00
C MET A 1 -3.89 26.60 -4.68
N PRO A 2 -4.30 25.32 -4.88
CA PRO A 2 -3.39 24.33 -5.49
C PRO A 2 -3.22 24.46 -7.01
N THR A 3 -4.21 25.05 -7.69
CA THR A 3 -4.25 25.19 -9.15
C THR A 3 -3.24 26.20 -9.67
N ASP A 4 -3.01 27.26 -8.91
CA ASP A 4 -2.21 28.41 -9.33
C ASP A 4 -0.71 28.07 -9.24
N ALA A 5 -0.25 27.48 -8.13
CA ALA A 5 1.14 27.04 -7.96
C ALA A 5 1.56 25.94 -8.96
N LYS A 6 0.70 24.94 -9.23
CA LYS A 6 1.02 23.92 -10.24
C LYS A 6 1.12 24.55 -11.63
N GLN A 7 0.23 25.48 -11.94
CA GLN A 7 0.21 26.16 -13.24
C GLN A 7 1.46 27.01 -13.44
N LEU A 8 1.97 27.66 -12.39
CA LEU A 8 3.27 28.34 -12.41
C LEU A 8 4.41 27.37 -12.72
N VAL A 9 4.48 26.21 -12.06
CA VAL A 9 5.49 25.17 -12.33
C VAL A 9 5.36 24.63 -13.77
N GLU A 10 4.14 24.44 -14.27
CA GLU A 10 3.86 24.05 -15.66
C GLU A 10 4.33 25.11 -16.67
N ASN A 11 4.17 26.40 -16.34
CA ASN A 11 4.62 27.51 -17.17
C ASN A 11 6.15 27.61 -17.18
N THR A 12 6.82 27.35 -16.05
CA THR A 12 8.28 27.48 -15.92
C THR A 12 9.04 26.27 -16.48
N PHE A 13 8.62 25.04 -16.17
CA PHE A 13 9.34 23.82 -16.57
C PHE A 13 8.70 23.04 -17.72
N GLY A 14 7.52 23.48 -18.16
CA GLY A 14 6.68 22.75 -19.09
C GLY A 14 5.87 21.65 -18.41
N ARG A 15 4.71 21.36 -18.99
CA ARG A 15 3.74 20.38 -18.47
C ARG A 15 4.32 19.00 -18.18
N HIS A 16 5.18 18.49 -19.07
CA HIS A 16 5.78 17.17 -18.87
C HIS A 16 6.68 17.12 -17.63
N SER A 17 7.52 18.15 -17.44
CA SER A 17 8.41 18.21 -16.28
C SER A 17 7.63 18.44 -14.99
N ALA A 18 6.59 19.28 -15.04
CA ALA A 18 5.70 19.49 -13.92
C ALA A 18 4.97 18.20 -13.52
N ASP A 19 4.48 17.39 -14.47
CA ASP A 19 3.83 16.11 -14.13
C ASP A 19 4.80 15.09 -13.48
N GLU A 20 6.09 15.15 -13.80
CA GLU A 20 7.13 14.30 -13.17
C GLU A 20 7.51 14.78 -11.76
N LEU A 21 7.57 16.09 -11.53
CA LEU A 21 7.98 16.69 -10.25
C LEU A 21 6.79 16.81 -9.26
N TRP A 22 5.61 17.14 -9.78
CA TRP A 22 4.38 17.43 -9.04
C TRP A 22 3.58 16.16 -8.70
N THR A 23 4.27 15.21 -8.05
CA THR A 23 3.73 13.93 -7.60
C THR A 23 3.81 13.81 -6.07
N GLY A 24 2.96 12.99 -5.46
CA GLY A 24 3.05 12.67 -4.03
C GLY A 24 4.17 11.69 -3.69
N ASN A 25 4.77 11.04 -4.70
CA ASN A 25 5.57 9.83 -4.51
C ASN A 25 6.95 9.98 -5.13
N TYR A 26 7.96 9.37 -4.50
CA TYR A 26 9.24 9.09 -5.15
C TYR A 26 9.59 7.62 -4.91
N GLU A 27 9.13 6.76 -5.82
CA GLU A 27 9.09 5.31 -5.60
C GLU A 27 10.48 4.70 -5.34
N LYS A 28 11.53 5.28 -5.93
CA LYS A 28 12.93 4.87 -5.72
C LYS A 28 13.38 4.95 -4.27
N VAL A 29 12.81 5.87 -3.49
CA VAL A 29 13.10 6.01 -2.05
C VAL A 29 12.11 5.21 -1.22
N LEU A 30 10.83 5.43 -1.49
CA LEU A 30 9.72 4.86 -0.74
C LEU A 30 8.57 4.62 -1.73
N PRO A 31 8.28 3.36 -2.09
CA PRO A 31 7.30 2.99 -3.13
C PRO A 31 5.85 3.05 -2.64
N LEU A 32 5.50 4.09 -1.87
CA LEU A 32 4.14 4.42 -1.45
C LEU A 32 3.92 5.94 -1.42
N SER A 33 2.66 6.36 -1.37
CA SER A 33 2.32 7.75 -1.07
C SER A 33 2.29 7.97 0.43
N ILE A 34 3.01 8.98 0.92
CA ILE A 34 2.98 9.42 2.32
C ILE A 34 1.70 10.23 2.54
N GLN A 35 0.56 9.54 2.63
CA GLN A 35 -0.77 10.08 2.86
C GLN A 35 -1.56 9.07 3.69
N ASP A 36 -2.65 9.51 4.31
CA ASP A 36 -3.50 8.62 5.09
C ASP A 36 -4.05 7.46 4.24
N PHE A 37 -3.94 6.25 4.79
CA PHE A 37 -4.55 5.03 4.28
C PHE A 37 -4.99 4.14 5.45
N ASP A 38 -5.98 3.29 5.22
CA ASP A 38 -6.44 2.33 6.21
C ASP A 38 -5.74 0.99 6.03
N ILE A 39 -4.96 0.58 7.03
CA ILE A 39 -4.20 -0.68 7.04
C ILE A 39 -5.13 -1.89 6.90
N GLY A 40 -6.29 -1.89 7.56
CA GLY A 40 -7.20 -3.03 7.50
C GLY A 40 -7.86 -3.21 6.13
N ALA A 41 -7.73 -2.23 5.22
CA ALA A 41 -8.22 -2.34 3.85
C ALA A 41 -7.15 -2.89 2.86
N VAL A 42 -5.91 -3.09 3.32
CA VAL A 42 -4.77 -3.45 2.47
C VAL A 42 -4.75 -4.95 2.12
N LEU A 43 -5.01 -5.82 3.10
CA LEU A 43 -4.88 -7.27 2.95
C LEU A 43 -5.72 -7.88 1.81
N PRO A 44 -7.00 -7.49 1.59
CA PRO A 44 -7.76 -8.00 0.45
C PRO A 44 -7.11 -7.73 -0.92
N ALA A 45 -6.44 -6.58 -1.06
CA ALA A 45 -5.68 -6.26 -2.28
C ALA A 45 -4.37 -7.07 -2.36
N VAL A 46 -3.68 -7.27 -1.23
CA VAL A 46 -2.49 -8.12 -1.15
C VAL A 46 -2.82 -9.57 -1.51
N PHE A 47 -3.92 -10.12 -0.99
CA PHE A 47 -4.41 -11.47 -1.33
C PHE A 47 -4.66 -11.62 -2.84
N TYR A 48 -5.32 -10.63 -3.45
CA TYR A 48 -5.52 -10.60 -4.90
C TYR A 48 -4.19 -10.60 -5.66
N MET A 49 -3.25 -9.73 -5.27
CA MET A 49 -1.98 -9.59 -5.96
C MET A 49 -1.10 -10.84 -5.84
N PHE A 50 -1.10 -11.51 -4.68
CA PHE A 50 -0.47 -12.83 -4.54
C PHE A 50 -1.18 -13.89 -5.37
N ARG A 51 -2.52 -13.88 -5.46
CA ARG A 51 -3.28 -14.85 -6.25
C ARG A 51 -3.02 -14.75 -7.75
N TYR A 52 -3.01 -13.53 -8.28
CA TYR A 52 -3.03 -13.28 -9.73
C TYR A 52 -1.71 -12.72 -10.28
N GLY A 53 -0.79 -12.25 -9.43
CA GLY A 53 0.46 -11.60 -9.86
C GLY A 53 0.23 -10.29 -10.62
N LYS A 54 -0.93 -9.66 -10.42
CA LYS A 54 -1.37 -8.44 -11.12
C LYS A 54 -2.10 -7.50 -10.18
N ARG A 55 -2.11 -6.22 -10.54
CA ARG A 55 -2.83 -5.19 -9.79
C ARG A 55 -4.34 -5.37 -9.94
N ARG A 56 -5.04 -5.19 -8.82
CA ARG A 56 -6.48 -5.33 -8.71
C ARG A 56 -7.20 -4.20 -9.44
N GLY A 57 -8.00 -4.53 -10.44
CA GLY A 57 -8.89 -3.60 -11.14
C GLY A 57 -10.28 -3.55 -10.51
N ARG A 58 -11.29 -3.28 -11.35
CA ARG A 58 -12.67 -3.10 -10.90
C ARG A 58 -13.34 -4.44 -10.61
N GLY A 59 -13.97 -4.55 -9.43
CA GLY A 59 -14.83 -5.70 -9.07
C GLY A 59 -16.31 -5.44 -9.31
N LYS A 60 -17.12 -6.46 -9.00
CA LYS A 60 -18.57 -6.46 -9.22
C LYS A 60 -19.42 -6.15 -7.98
N PHE A 61 -18.82 -5.83 -6.83
CA PHE A 61 -19.54 -5.60 -5.57
C PHE A 61 -20.75 -4.65 -5.72
N VAL A 62 -20.54 -3.46 -6.32
CA VAL A 62 -21.63 -2.49 -6.53
C VAL A 62 -22.66 -2.99 -7.54
N GLU A 63 -22.24 -3.73 -8.57
CA GLU A 63 -23.14 -4.33 -9.57
C GLU A 63 -24.03 -5.41 -8.94
N THR A 64 -23.48 -6.19 -8.01
CA THR A 64 -24.16 -7.29 -7.32
C THR A 64 -25.16 -6.81 -6.27
N PHE A 65 -24.78 -5.82 -5.47
CA PHE A 65 -25.51 -5.46 -4.25
C PHE A 65 -26.30 -4.15 -4.33
N ALA A 66 -26.07 -3.29 -5.32
CA ALA A 66 -26.87 -2.06 -5.43
C ALA A 66 -28.34 -2.36 -5.78
N GLN A 67 -29.28 -1.66 -5.13
CA GLN A 67 -30.70 -1.78 -5.48
C GLN A 67 -30.99 -1.25 -6.90
N SER A 68 -31.85 -1.98 -7.61
CA SER A 68 -32.38 -1.64 -8.93
C SER A 68 -33.04 -0.25 -8.92
N GLY A 69 -32.41 0.74 -9.56
CA GLY A 69 -32.91 2.12 -9.64
C GLY A 69 -31.87 3.18 -9.26
N SER A 70 -30.78 2.77 -8.62
CA SER A 70 -29.63 3.65 -8.37
C SER A 70 -28.83 3.84 -9.67
N ALA A 71 -28.77 5.07 -10.17
CA ALA A 71 -28.16 5.39 -11.47
C ALA A 71 -26.70 4.89 -11.55
N ARG A 72 -26.37 4.17 -12.63
CA ARG A 72 -25.04 3.65 -12.94
C ARG A 72 -23.97 4.73 -12.70
N GLY A 73 -23.20 4.57 -11.63
CA GLY A 73 -22.05 5.41 -11.32
C GLY A 73 -22.08 6.10 -9.94
N ARG A 74 -23.23 6.13 -9.24
CA ARG A 74 -23.35 6.73 -7.89
C ARG A 74 -24.11 5.87 -6.86
N SER A 75 -24.29 4.58 -7.15
CA SER A 75 -25.00 3.67 -6.26
C SER A 75 -24.18 3.43 -4.99
N LYS A 76 -24.70 3.94 -3.87
CA LYS A 76 -24.22 3.58 -2.53
C LYS A 76 -24.77 2.19 -2.22
N VAL A 77 -23.87 1.26 -1.86
CA VAL A 77 -24.26 -0.03 -1.30
C VAL A 77 -24.20 0.08 0.20
N THR A 78 -25.27 -0.31 0.87
CA THR A 78 -25.40 -0.33 2.33
C THR A 78 -25.33 -1.75 2.86
N ILE A 79 -25.22 -1.91 4.18
CA ILE A 79 -25.24 -3.23 4.83
C ILE A 79 -26.60 -3.89 4.63
N ASP A 80 -27.69 -3.13 4.72
CA ASP A 80 -29.04 -3.64 4.46
C ASP A 80 -29.19 -4.17 3.03
N ASP A 81 -28.55 -3.53 2.04
CA ASP A 81 -28.55 -4.01 0.66
C ASP A 81 -27.85 -5.37 0.52
N VAL A 82 -26.69 -5.51 1.17
CA VAL A 82 -25.93 -6.78 1.17
C VAL A 82 -26.73 -7.87 1.88
N ALA A 83 -27.27 -7.58 3.07
CA ALA A 83 -28.07 -8.53 3.85
C ALA A 83 -29.32 -8.96 3.09
N ALA A 84 -30.03 -8.03 2.44
CA ALA A 84 -31.20 -8.33 1.63
C ALA A 84 -30.85 -9.27 0.48
N LYS A 85 -29.73 -9.02 -0.22
CA LYS A 85 -29.31 -9.86 -1.34
C LYS A 85 -28.89 -11.26 -0.90
N LEU A 86 -28.16 -11.36 0.22
CA LEU A 86 -27.73 -12.66 0.76
C LEU A 86 -28.91 -13.48 1.26
N ALA A 87 -29.92 -12.85 1.87
CA ALA A 87 -31.13 -13.52 2.36
C ALA A 87 -31.96 -14.19 1.24
N GLU A 88 -31.75 -13.84 -0.04
CA GLU A 88 -32.36 -14.54 -1.19
C GLU A 88 -31.68 -15.90 -1.47
N GLY A 89 -30.49 -16.15 -0.93
CA GLY A 89 -29.70 -17.35 -1.17
C GLY A 89 -30.16 -18.55 -0.33
N GLN A 90 -29.98 -19.76 -0.86
CA GLN A 90 -30.38 -21.01 -0.19
C GLN A 90 -29.69 -21.24 1.16
N GLY A 91 -28.53 -20.63 1.40
CA GLY A 91 -27.77 -20.73 2.66
C GLY A 91 -28.25 -19.83 3.80
N PHE A 92 -29.31 -19.03 3.60
CA PHE A 92 -29.80 -18.05 4.57
C PHE A 92 -31.26 -18.27 4.97
N ALA A 93 -31.73 -19.52 4.93
CA ALA A 93 -33.07 -19.87 5.40
C ALA A 93 -33.29 -19.37 6.84
N GLY A 94 -34.39 -18.65 7.08
CA GLY A 94 -34.73 -18.00 8.36
C GLY A 94 -34.34 -16.52 8.45
N PHE A 95 -33.56 -15.99 7.50
CA PHE A 95 -33.19 -14.57 7.43
C PHE A 95 -34.10 -13.74 6.49
N GLU A 96 -35.20 -14.29 6.00
CA GLU A 96 -36.07 -13.65 5.01
C GLU A 96 -36.93 -12.54 5.62
N THR A 97 -37.19 -12.61 6.93
CA THR A 97 -37.99 -11.63 7.68
C THR A 97 -37.21 -10.32 7.88
N PRO A 98 -37.88 -9.17 8.09
CA PRO A 98 -37.20 -7.91 8.40
C PRO A 98 -36.24 -8.02 9.61
N THR A 99 -36.66 -8.71 10.66
CA THR A 99 -35.83 -8.95 11.86
C THR A 99 -34.64 -9.85 11.54
N GLY A 100 -34.84 -10.90 10.75
CA GLY A 100 -33.75 -11.76 10.28
C GLY A 100 -32.71 -10.94 9.52
N ARG A 101 -33.11 -10.18 8.49
CA ARG A 101 -32.19 -9.34 7.71
C ARG A 101 -31.44 -8.33 8.58
N ALA A 102 -32.10 -7.76 9.59
CA ALA A 102 -31.45 -6.88 10.55
C ALA A 102 -30.32 -7.60 11.32
N ILE A 103 -30.58 -8.80 11.83
CA ILE A 103 -29.56 -9.63 12.50
C ILE A 103 -28.42 -9.98 11.55
N LEU A 104 -28.73 -10.38 10.31
CA LEU A 104 -27.70 -10.66 9.30
C LEU A 104 -26.85 -9.41 9.00
N GLY A 105 -27.50 -8.25 8.88
CA GLY A 105 -26.81 -6.97 8.71
C GLY A 105 -25.87 -6.66 9.88
N ASP A 106 -26.29 -6.90 11.12
CA ASP A 106 -25.44 -6.69 12.30
C ASP A 106 -24.25 -7.65 12.33
N LEU A 107 -24.44 -8.91 11.93
CA LEU A 107 -23.34 -9.87 11.76
C LEU A 107 -22.35 -9.43 10.68
N LEU A 108 -22.84 -8.97 9.53
CA LEU A 108 -22.01 -8.45 8.45
C LEU A 108 -21.21 -7.23 8.88
N LEU A 109 -21.84 -6.30 9.61
CA LEU A 109 -21.19 -5.10 10.15
C LEU A 109 -20.11 -5.45 11.19
N THR A 110 -20.37 -6.50 11.99
CA THR A 110 -19.45 -6.92 13.06
C THR A 110 -18.23 -7.63 12.49
N PHE A 111 -18.39 -8.46 11.47
CA PHE A 111 -17.35 -9.39 11.05
C PHE A 111 -16.76 -9.14 9.66
N CYS A 112 -17.51 -8.59 8.71
CA CYS A 112 -17.13 -8.64 7.30
C CYS A 112 -16.99 -7.28 6.65
N LEU A 113 -17.85 -6.32 7.00
CA LEU A 113 -18.01 -5.05 6.29
C LEU A 113 -17.97 -3.89 7.27
N GLU A 114 -17.26 -2.84 6.90
CA GLU A 114 -17.19 -1.61 7.70
C GLU A 114 -17.73 -0.44 6.88
N ASN A 115 -18.53 0.38 7.55
CA ASN A 115 -19.15 1.56 6.98
C ASN A 115 -18.17 2.71 6.82
N LYS A 116 -18.55 3.65 5.95
CA LYS A 116 -17.81 4.89 5.78
C LYS A 116 -17.65 5.63 7.11
N ASN A 117 -16.41 6.07 7.39
CA ASN A 117 -16.03 6.74 8.64
C ASN A 117 -16.40 5.96 9.91
N ARG A 118 -16.52 4.62 9.83
CA ARG A 118 -16.95 3.76 10.95
C ARG A 118 -18.31 4.16 11.54
N LEU A 119 -19.17 4.76 10.73
CA LEU A 119 -20.49 5.18 11.19
C LEU A 119 -21.32 3.96 11.62
N PRO A 120 -21.98 4.02 12.78
CA PRO A 120 -22.93 2.98 13.17
C PRO A 120 -24.16 3.05 12.27
N GLY A 121 -24.78 1.90 11.98
CA GLY A 121 -26.05 1.81 11.26
C GLY A 121 -25.96 1.04 9.93
N ARG A 122 -27.02 0.32 9.57
CA ARG A 122 -27.03 -0.56 8.39
C ARG A 122 -27.35 0.15 7.07
N ASP A 123 -27.83 1.38 7.15
CA ASP A 123 -28.17 2.27 6.03
C ASP A 123 -26.99 3.09 5.52
N GLN A 124 -25.83 2.99 6.18
CA GLN A 124 -24.62 3.69 5.80
C GLN A 124 -23.91 2.97 4.65
N GLN A 125 -23.12 3.73 3.89
CA GLN A 125 -22.37 3.18 2.76
C GLN A 125 -21.25 2.28 3.26
N VAL A 126 -21.19 1.05 2.74
CA VAL A 126 -20.07 0.13 2.93
C VAL A 126 -18.82 0.71 2.28
N GLN A 127 -17.75 0.83 3.06
CA GLN A 127 -16.48 1.40 2.63
C GLN A 127 -15.35 0.37 2.67
N LYS A 128 -15.39 -0.60 3.58
CA LYS A 128 -14.27 -1.52 3.83
C LYS A 128 -14.77 -2.95 4.00
N VAL A 129 -13.87 -3.89 3.74
CA VAL A 129 -14.07 -5.33 3.89
C VAL A 129 -12.97 -5.87 4.79
N ALA A 130 -13.34 -6.65 5.79
CA ALA A 130 -12.41 -7.33 6.66
C ALA A 130 -11.79 -8.53 5.93
N PRO A 131 -10.49 -8.82 6.11
CA PRO A 131 -9.81 -9.94 5.47
C PRO A 131 -10.03 -11.26 6.24
N THR A 132 -11.28 -11.59 6.62
CA THR A 132 -11.58 -12.80 7.41
C THR A 132 -11.31 -14.09 6.66
N HIS A 133 -11.33 -14.03 5.33
CA HIS A 133 -11.10 -15.17 4.45
C HIS A 133 -10.45 -14.71 3.13
N PHE A 134 -9.75 -15.60 2.41
CA PHE A 134 -9.09 -15.30 1.13
C PHE A 134 -10.06 -14.67 0.13
N LEU A 135 -11.31 -15.13 0.11
CA LEU A 135 -12.35 -14.62 -0.78
C LEU A 135 -12.74 -13.15 -0.51
N ALA A 136 -12.28 -12.53 0.57
CA ALA A 136 -12.34 -11.07 0.72
C ALA A 136 -11.65 -10.33 -0.45
N SER A 137 -10.66 -10.97 -1.09
CA SER A 137 -10.00 -10.47 -2.30
C SER A 137 -10.97 -10.26 -3.48
N TRP A 138 -12.12 -10.94 -3.49
CA TRP A 138 -13.15 -10.81 -4.51
C TRP A 138 -14.02 -9.55 -4.32
N VAL A 139 -14.00 -8.97 -3.12
CA VAL A 139 -14.79 -7.79 -2.77
C VAL A 139 -14.13 -6.52 -3.30
N GLY A 140 -14.55 -6.11 -4.50
CA GLY A 140 -14.14 -4.87 -5.13
C GLY A 140 -14.97 -3.67 -4.67
N LEU A 141 -14.57 -3.05 -3.56
CA LEU A 141 -15.23 -1.87 -2.96
C LEU A 141 -15.29 -0.65 -3.91
N PRO A 142 -16.17 0.34 -3.66
CA PRO A 142 -16.38 1.48 -4.56
C PRO A 142 -15.11 2.29 -4.86
N LYS A 143 -14.94 2.75 -6.11
CA LYS A 143 -13.72 3.44 -6.59
C LYS A 143 -13.38 4.75 -5.86
N GLU A 144 -14.38 5.45 -5.33
CA GLU A 144 -14.21 6.72 -4.61
C GLU A 144 -13.63 6.53 -3.19
N VAL A 145 -13.51 5.28 -2.76
CA VAL A 145 -12.98 4.89 -1.46
C VAL A 145 -11.50 4.60 -1.63
N GLY A 146 -10.67 5.61 -1.36
CA GLY A 146 -9.23 5.50 -1.05
C GLY A 146 -8.40 4.62 -1.99
N HIS A 147 -7.61 5.23 -2.87
CA HIS A 147 -6.44 4.53 -3.39
C HIS A 147 -5.58 4.10 -2.19
N LEU A 148 -5.26 2.81 -2.08
CA LEU A 148 -4.39 2.26 -1.03
C LEU A 148 -2.92 2.71 -1.17
N ARG A 149 -2.68 3.83 -1.87
CA ARG A 149 -1.42 4.58 -1.94
C ARG A 149 -0.18 3.73 -2.25
N TYR A 150 -0.35 2.70 -3.07
CA TYR A 150 0.69 1.73 -3.44
C TYR A 150 1.22 0.85 -2.28
N VAL A 151 0.56 0.91 -1.11
CA VAL A 151 0.91 0.07 0.05
C VAL A 151 0.76 -1.43 -0.28
N PRO A 152 -0.33 -1.92 -0.91
CA PRO A 152 -0.42 -3.33 -1.28
C PRO A 152 0.71 -3.76 -2.21
N GLU A 153 1.05 -2.94 -3.21
CA GLU A 153 2.12 -3.21 -4.16
C GLU A 153 3.49 -3.30 -3.46
N MET A 154 3.80 -2.36 -2.56
CA MET A 154 5.03 -2.41 -1.76
C MET A 154 5.07 -3.66 -0.87
N LEU A 155 3.97 -4.00 -0.18
CA LEU A 155 3.93 -5.20 0.66
C LEU A 155 4.20 -6.47 -0.14
N VAL A 156 3.59 -6.60 -1.32
CA VAL A 156 3.84 -7.74 -2.21
C VAL A 156 5.29 -7.76 -2.69
N ALA A 157 5.87 -6.62 -3.08
CA ALA A 157 7.28 -6.53 -3.50
C ALA A 157 8.26 -6.92 -2.38
N LEU A 158 7.96 -6.54 -1.13
CA LEU A 158 8.76 -6.86 0.06
C LEU A 158 8.69 -8.34 0.44
N LEU A 159 7.49 -8.90 0.41
CA LEU A 159 7.25 -10.29 0.83
C LEU A 159 7.65 -11.29 -0.28
N ALA A 160 7.31 -11.02 -1.54
CA ALA A 160 7.70 -11.88 -2.65
C ALA A 160 9.23 -11.90 -2.84
N ASN A 161 9.89 -10.78 -2.54
CA ASN A 161 11.35 -10.62 -2.54
C ASN A 161 12.04 -11.15 -3.82
N GLN A 162 11.43 -10.94 -4.99
CA GLN A 162 11.94 -11.41 -6.29
C GLN A 162 12.97 -10.45 -6.90
N ASP A 163 13.74 -10.89 -7.89
CA ASP A 163 14.60 -9.99 -8.67
C ASP A 163 13.85 -9.33 -9.83
N GLY A 164 14.39 -8.22 -10.34
CA GLY A 164 13.87 -7.50 -11.53
C GLY A 164 12.92 -6.33 -11.21
N GLU A 165 12.35 -5.74 -12.26
CA GLU A 165 11.56 -4.50 -12.19
C GLU A 165 10.11 -4.71 -11.74
N GLU A 166 9.54 -5.87 -12.04
CA GLU A 166 8.14 -6.20 -11.76
C GLU A 166 8.05 -7.53 -11.02
N VAL A 167 7.09 -7.63 -10.10
CA VAL A 167 6.78 -8.91 -9.45
C VAL A 167 6.13 -9.83 -10.47
N LYS A 168 6.66 -11.05 -10.59
CA LYS A 168 6.19 -12.06 -11.53
C LYS A 168 5.56 -13.24 -10.81
N ILE A 169 4.79 -14.00 -11.56
CA ILE A 169 4.28 -15.28 -11.10
C ILE A 169 5.46 -16.24 -10.95
N ASN A 170 5.56 -16.88 -9.80
CA ASN A 170 6.57 -17.89 -9.51
C ASN A 170 6.35 -19.15 -10.34
N SER A 171 7.46 -19.84 -10.62
CA SER A 171 7.44 -21.20 -11.14
C SER A 171 7.05 -22.17 -10.02
N GLU A 172 6.44 -23.31 -10.36
CA GLU A 172 6.03 -24.34 -9.37
C GLU A 172 7.21 -24.89 -8.55
N ASN A 173 8.43 -24.80 -9.06
CA ASN A 173 9.64 -25.30 -8.40
C ASN A 173 10.40 -24.24 -7.59
N ASP A 174 10.01 -22.96 -7.66
CA ASP A 174 10.73 -21.89 -6.96
C ASP A 174 10.61 -22.08 -5.45
N LYS A 175 11.66 -21.92 -4.65
CA LYS A 175 11.51 -21.96 -3.19
C LYS A 175 11.33 -20.54 -2.66
N ALA A 176 10.12 -20.20 -2.23
CA ALA A 176 9.78 -18.91 -1.66
C ALA A 176 8.75 -19.11 -0.54
N TRP A 177 8.84 -18.29 0.52
CA TRP A 177 7.86 -18.29 1.62
C TRP A 177 6.51 -17.68 1.20
N PHE A 178 6.56 -16.72 0.28
CA PHE A 178 5.40 -16.00 -0.23
C PHE A 178 5.35 -16.10 -1.76
N PRO A 179 5.14 -17.30 -2.34
CA PRO A 179 5.05 -17.47 -3.78
C PRO A 179 3.85 -16.70 -4.35
N VAL A 180 4.06 -16.09 -5.52
CA VAL A 180 3.07 -15.30 -6.25
C VAL A 180 2.50 -16.16 -7.39
N GLY A 181 1.19 -16.29 -7.45
CA GLY A 181 0.47 -16.91 -8.57
C GLY A 181 0.66 -18.43 -8.71
N CYS A 182 1.22 -19.10 -7.70
CA CYS A 182 1.33 -20.56 -7.62
C CYS A 182 1.35 -21.03 -6.17
N ARG A 183 1.10 -22.33 -5.96
CA ARG A 183 1.20 -23.02 -4.66
C ARG A 183 0.66 -22.20 -3.49
N PHE A 184 -0.61 -21.82 -3.59
CA PHE A 184 -1.23 -20.93 -2.61
C PHE A 184 -1.24 -21.54 -1.21
N GLU A 185 -1.34 -22.86 -1.12
CA GLU A 185 -1.23 -23.62 0.13
C GLU A 185 0.16 -23.50 0.79
N ASP A 186 1.21 -23.24 0.00
CA ASP A 186 2.57 -23.03 0.48
C ASP A 186 2.87 -21.56 0.80
N ASN A 187 1.96 -20.63 0.47
CA ASN A 187 2.14 -19.21 0.78
C ASN A 187 1.81 -18.96 2.25
N GLU A 188 2.85 -18.65 3.03
CA GLU A 188 2.73 -18.49 4.48
C GLU A 188 1.70 -17.42 4.87
N LEU A 189 1.55 -16.34 4.09
CA LEU A 189 0.55 -15.31 4.36
C LEU A 189 -0.87 -15.76 4.00
N LEU A 190 -1.05 -16.48 2.89
CA LEU A 190 -2.38 -16.85 2.39
C LEU A 190 -2.95 -18.11 3.03
N ARG A 191 -2.10 -19.07 3.38
CA ARG A 191 -2.46 -20.37 3.94
C ARG A 191 -3.46 -20.25 5.12
N PRO A 192 -3.28 -19.32 6.08
CA PRO A 192 -4.24 -19.16 7.17
C PRO A 192 -5.63 -18.72 6.71
N PHE A 193 -5.76 -18.08 5.56
CA PHE A 193 -7.02 -17.50 5.08
C PHE A 193 -7.70 -18.34 4.00
N SER A 194 -7.12 -19.46 3.59
CA SER A 194 -7.58 -20.27 2.47
C SER A 194 -8.31 -21.56 2.91
N HIS A 195 -8.86 -21.60 4.11
CA HIS A 195 -9.58 -22.77 4.62
C HIS A 195 -10.74 -23.16 3.68
N GLY A 196 -10.71 -24.41 3.22
CA GLY A 196 -11.74 -24.98 2.34
C GLY A 196 -11.83 -24.38 0.95
N ILE A 197 -10.77 -23.72 0.46
CA ILE A 197 -10.70 -23.23 -0.92
C ILE A 197 -10.00 -24.24 -1.83
N GLU A 198 -10.68 -24.62 -2.91
CA GLU A 198 -10.07 -25.19 -4.10
C GLU A 198 -9.62 -24.07 -5.03
N PHE A 199 -8.32 -23.91 -5.21
CA PHE A 199 -7.79 -22.93 -6.16
C PHE A 199 -7.81 -23.45 -7.59
N SER A 200 -8.27 -22.63 -8.53
CA SER A 200 -8.18 -22.97 -9.95
C SER A 200 -6.74 -23.02 -10.42
N ARG A 201 -6.41 -24.12 -11.11
CA ARG A 201 -5.14 -24.30 -11.81
C ARG A 201 -4.94 -23.29 -12.96
N ILE A 202 -6.03 -22.73 -13.48
CA ILE A 202 -6.00 -21.74 -14.55
C ILE A 202 -5.85 -20.36 -13.91
N LYS A 203 -4.65 -19.77 -14.03
CA LYS A 203 -4.29 -18.51 -13.35
C LYS A 203 -5.14 -17.31 -13.76
N SER A 204 -5.65 -17.30 -14.99
CA SER A 204 -6.53 -16.24 -15.52
C SER A 204 -8.01 -16.45 -15.19
N ASP A 205 -8.39 -17.57 -14.58
CA ASP A 205 -9.78 -17.88 -14.28
C ASP A 205 -10.24 -17.19 -12.99
N ARG A 206 -10.88 -16.03 -13.15
CA ARG A 206 -11.43 -15.23 -12.05
C ARG A 206 -12.66 -15.87 -11.37
N LYS A 207 -13.20 -16.95 -11.92
CA LYS A 207 -14.36 -17.69 -11.37
C LYS A 207 -13.98 -19.06 -10.84
N GLY A 208 -12.71 -19.42 -10.99
CA GLY A 208 -12.27 -20.79 -10.83
C GLY A 208 -12.05 -21.21 -9.39
N ASP A 209 -11.73 -20.28 -8.49
CA ASP A 209 -11.54 -20.61 -7.07
C ASP A 209 -12.91 -20.87 -6.42
N ARG A 210 -13.04 -21.99 -5.69
CA ARG A 210 -14.32 -22.45 -5.13
C ARG A 210 -14.16 -22.85 -3.67
N PHE A 211 -15.20 -22.59 -2.88
CA PHE A 211 -15.29 -23.08 -1.52
C PHE A 211 -15.93 -24.47 -1.50
N HIS A 212 -15.36 -25.40 -0.74
CA HIS A 212 -15.93 -26.71 -0.49
C HIS A 212 -16.97 -26.62 0.63
N GLU A 213 -18.25 -26.80 0.29
CA GLU A 213 -19.36 -26.68 1.24
C GLU A 213 -19.35 -27.72 2.39
N GLU A 214 -18.51 -28.75 2.29
CA GLU A 214 -18.33 -29.77 3.32
C GLU A 214 -17.34 -29.32 4.42
N ASP A 215 -16.51 -28.31 4.15
CA ASP A 215 -15.52 -27.83 5.10
C ASP A 215 -16.15 -26.96 6.20
N THR A 216 -15.65 -27.16 7.42
CA THR A 216 -16.12 -26.40 8.58
C THR A 216 -15.27 -25.14 8.76
N VAL A 217 -15.90 -23.99 8.64
CA VAL A 217 -15.28 -22.67 8.86
C VAL A 217 -16.08 -21.87 9.90
N SER A 218 -15.48 -20.82 10.46
CA SER A 218 -16.18 -19.95 11.39
C SER A 218 -17.30 -19.15 10.69
N ILE A 219 -18.21 -18.55 11.48
CA ILE A 219 -19.32 -17.76 10.94
C ILE A 219 -18.81 -16.56 10.12
N ASP A 220 -17.75 -15.90 10.57
CA ASP A 220 -17.14 -14.77 9.87
C ASP A 220 -16.45 -15.16 8.55
N GLU A 221 -15.82 -16.33 8.50
CA GLU A 221 -15.29 -16.92 7.26
C GLU A 221 -16.44 -17.27 6.30
N LEU A 222 -17.48 -17.95 6.80
CA LEU A 222 -18.63 -18.36 6.01
C LEU A 222 -19.37 -17.16 5.43
N LEU A 223 -19.61 -16.10 6.21
CA LEU A 223 -20.25 -14.88 5.72
C LEU A 223 -19.43 -14.25 4.57
N MET A 224 -18.10 -14.21 4.71
CA MET A 224 -17.23 -13.71 3.65
C MET A 224 -17.29 -14.57 2.38
N VAL A 225 -17.29 -15.90 2.54
CA VAL A 225 -17.49 -16.85 1.44
C VAL A 225 -18.81 -16.57 0.72
N ARG A 226 -19.91 -16.40 1.46
CA ARG A 226 -21.24 -16.12 0.88
C ARG A 226 -21.30 -14.78 0.15
N ILE A 227 -20.66 -13.74 0.69
CA ILE A 227 -20.51 -12.44 -0.01
C ILE A 227 -19.80 -12.66 -1.36
N ALA A 228 -18.67 -13.35 -1.36
CA ALA A 228 -17.89 -13.57 -2.57
C ALA A 228 -18.62 -14.47 -3.59
N GLN A 229 -19.33 -15.52 -3.14
CA GLN A 229 -20.15 -16.35 -4.01
C GLN A 229 -21.29 -15.56 -4.66
N ALA A 230 -21.93 -14.63 -3.93
CA ALA A 230 -22.92 -13.73 -4.50
C ALA A 230 -22.33 -12.78 -5.56
N ILE A 231 -21.07 -12.35 -5.40
CA ILE A 231 -20.33 -11.57 -6.42
C ILE A 231 -20.02 -12.44 -7.64
N GLY A 232 -19.63 -13.69 -7.42
CA GLY A 232 -19.47 -14.74 -8.44
C GLY A 232 -18.17 -14.69 -9.26
N GLU A 233 -17.35 -13.65 -9.15
CA GLU A 233 -16.01 -13.59 -9.74
C GLU A 233 -15.09 -12.59 -9.03
N ALA A 234 -13.78 -12.86 -9.05
CA ALA A 234 -12.75 -11.92 -8.61
C ALA A 234 -12.69 -10.66 -9.50
N PRO A 235 -12.21 -9.51 -8.98
CA PRO A 235 -12.02 -8.28 -9.75
C PRO A 235 -11.21 -8.48 -11.03
N ALA A 236 -11.55 -7.71 -12.07
CA ALA A 236 -10.77 -7.68 -13.30
C ALA A 236 -9.35 -7.17 -13.02
N GLU A 237 -8.38 -7.56 -13.86
CA GLU A 237 -7.04 -6.99 -13.80
C GLU A 237 -7.07 -5.51 -14.16
N GLN A 238 -6.20 -4.70 -13.54
CA GLN A 238 -6.04 -3.31 -13.93
C GLN A 238 -5.44 -3.23 -15.35
N SER A 239 -6.13 -2.53 -16.26
CA SER A 239 -5.73 -2.48 -17.67
C SER A 239 -4.53 -1.55 -17.93
N GLY A 240 -3.78 -1.85 -18.99
CA GLY A 240 -2.69 -1.02 -19.52
C GLY A 240 -1.35 -1.17 -18.79
N LYS A 241 -0.46 -0.18 -18.95
CA LYS A 241 0.88 -0.14 -18.33
C LYS A 241 0.86 -0.19 -16.79
N ASN A 242 -0.31 -0.01 -16.18
CA ASN A 242 -0.51 0.00 -14.74
C ASN A 242 -1.00 -1.34 -14.18
N GLY A 243 -1.02 -2.42 -14.96
CA GLY A 243 -1.48 -3.74 -14.52
C GLY A 243 -0.43 -4.57 -13.77
N SER A 244 0.85 -4.32 -14.04
CA SER A 244 1.96 -4.99 -13.35
C SER A 244 2.19 -4.40 -11.95
N ILE A 245 2.73 -5.22 -11.06
CA ILE A 245 3.11 -4.83 -9.70
C ILE A 245 4.59 -4.41 -9.76
N SER A 246 4.87 -3.15 -9.42
CA SER A 246 6.25 -2.67 -9.29
C SER A 246 6.96 -3.49 -8.21
N ASN A 247 8.18 -3.96 -8.50
CA ASN A 247 9.03 -4.65 -7.53
C ASN A 247 9.96 -3.67 -6.79
N GLN A 248 9.72 -2.37 -6.93
CA GLN A 248 10.48 -1.34 -6.23
C GLN A 248 10.35 -1.53 -4.71
N ARG A 249 11.48 -1.42 -4.02
CA ARG A 249 11.59 -1.52 -2.56
C ARG A 249 12.06 -0.21 -1.95
N PRO A 250 11.71 0.04 -0.67
CA PRO A 250 12.24 1.19 0.06
C PRO A 250 13.76 1.06 0.27
N ILE A 251 14.44 2.20 0.33
CA ILE A 251 15.89 2.27 0.61
C ILE A 251 16.26 1.80 2.01
N ALA A 252 15.29 1.75 2.92
CA ALA A 252 15.42 1.17 4.25
C ALA A 252 15.48 -0.38 4.19
N GLY A 253 16.48 -0.92 3.50
CA GLY A 253 16.64 -2.34 3.24
C GLY A 253 16.78 -3.21 4.48
N LEU A 254 17.35 -2.71 5.59
CA LEU A 254 17.36 -3.47 6.85
C LEU A 254 15.95 -3.58 7.45
N ALA A 255 15.23 -2.47 7.58
CA ALA A 255 13.86 -2.45 8.10
C ALA A 255 12.91 -3.28 7.21
N ALA A 256 13.05 -3.19 5.89
CA ALA A 256 12.29 -3.97 4.93
C ALA A 256 12.49 -5.49 5.08
N ARG A 257 13.74 -5.94 5.29
CA ARG A 257 14.05 -7.35 5.52
C ARG A 257 13.49 -7.84 6.86
N ASN A 258 13.69 -7.06 7.93
CA ASN A 258 13.13 -7.39 9.24
C ASN A 258 11.61 -7.49 9.17
N PHE A 259 10.95 -6.54 8.51
CA PHE A 259 9.50 -6.58 8.30
C PHE A 259 9.03 -7.88 7.63
N SER A 260 9.67 -8.30 6.54
CA SER A 260 9.30 -9.54 5.83
C SER A 260 9.50 -10.78 6.72
N GLU A 261 10.60 -10.82 7.46
CA GLU A 261 10.90 -11.89 8.41
C GLU A 261 9.93 -11.92 9.61
N ASP A 262 9.59 -10.75 10.15
CA ASP A 262 8.65 -10.60 11.26
C ASP A 262 7.25 -11.09 10.86
N ILE A 263 6.76 -10.71 9.66
CA ILE A 263 5.50 -11.23 9.13
C ILE A 263 5.56 -12.76 8.99
N ARG A 264 6.64 -13.29 8.42
CA ARG A 264 6.80 -14.75 8.28
C ARG A 264 6.76 -15.46 9.62
N LEU A 265 7.55 -14.99 10.60
CA LEU A 265 7.63 -15.60 11.91
C LEU A 265 6.31 -15.48 12.68
N PHE A 266 5.68 -14.31 12.63
CA PHE A 266 4.39 -14.06 13.28
C PHE A 266 3.31 -15.00 12.73
N VAL A 267 3.15 -15.05 11.41
CA VAL A 267 2.12 -15.87 10.78
C VAL A 267 2.35 -17.36 11.09
N ARG A 268 3.59 -17.85 10.98
CA ARG A 268 3.91 -19.25 11.30
C ARG A 268 3.70 -19.61 12.76
N ALA A 269 3.95 -18.68 13.68
CA ALA A 269 3.83 -18.95 15.11
C ALA A 269 2.38 -18.86 15.61
N TYR A 270 1.56 -17.97 15.03
CA TYR A 270 0.28 -17.61 15.63
C TYR A 270 -0.95 -17.96 14.80
N ALA A 271 -0.84 -18.09 13.47
CA ALA A 271 -2.01 -18.27 12.60
C ALA A 271 -2.93 -19.44 13.00
N ASP A 272 -2.32 -20.53 13.46
CA ASP A 272 -3.03 -21.77 13.81
C ASP A 272 -3.30 -21.89 15.34
N VAL A 273 -2.91 -20.89 16.14
CA VAL A 273 -2.92 -20.95 17.62
C VAL A 273 -3.90 -19.97 18.25
N ILE A 274 -4.10 -18.79 17.66
CA ILE A 274 -4.98 -17.75 18.23
C ILE A 274 -6.27 -17.59 17.41
N PRO A 275 -7.38 -17.13 18.03
CA PRO A 275 -8.62 -16.89 17.32
C PRO A 275 -8.46 -15.89 16.17
N ARG A 276 -9.18 -16.10 15.07
CA ARG A 276 -9.08 -15.31 13.83
C ARG A 276 -9.11 -13.80 14.06
N GLN A 277 -10.06 -13.32 14.85
CA GLN A 277 -10.24 -11.89 15.08
C GLN A 277 -9.02 -11.27 15.76
N ALA A 278 -8.49 -11.93 16.79
CA ALA A 278 -7.26 -11.51 17.45
C ALA A 278 -6.05 -11.63 16.51
N PHE A 279 -5.99 -12.68 15.68
CA PHE A 279 -4.94 -12.82 14.66
C PHE A 279 -4.93 -11.66 13.68
N LEU A 280 -6.09 -11.25 13.20
CA LEU A 280 -6.24 -10.15 12.26
C LEU A 280 -5.77 -8.82 12.86
N GLU A 281 -6.23 -8.49 14.06
CA GLU A 281 -5.81 -7.25 14.75
C GLU A 281 -4.30 -7.22 15.00
N LEU A 282 -3.72 -8.35 15.41
CA LEU A 282 -2.29 -8.46 15.63
C LEU A 282 -1.49 -8.41 14.32
N LEU A 283 -1.96 -9.05 13.25
CA LEU A 283 -1.33 -8.99 11.93
C LEU A 283 -1.36 -7.55 11.37
N GLU A 284 -2.49 -6.86 11.48
CA GLU A 284 -2.62 -5.44 11.13
C GLU A 284 -1.65 -4.58 11.95
N SER A 285 -1.50 -4.86 13.25
CA SER A 285 -0.54 -4.19 14.12
C SER A 285 0.91 -4.46 13.69
N CYS A 286 1.26 -5.69 13.33
CA CYS A 286 2.58 -6.03 12.80
C CYS A 286 2.87 -5.27 11.50
N ILE A 287 1.88 -5.17 10.60
CA ILE A 287 1.99 -4.37 9.37
C ILE A 287 2.18 -2.89 9.71
N ALA A 288 1.41 -2.35 10.64
CA ALA A 288 1.51 -0.95 11.07
C ALA A 288 2.90 -0.61 11.63
N VAL A 289 3.41 -1.44 12.54
CA VAL A 289 4.74 -1.26 13.15
C VAL A 289 5.84 -1.40 12.10
N GLY A 290 5.73 -2.37 11.20
CA GLY A 290 6.67 -2.58 10.11
C GLY A 290 6.74 -1.39 9.15
N LEU A 291 5.59 -0.91 8.67
CA LEU A 291 5.49 0.25 7.79
C LEU A 291 6.00 1.53 8.46
N THR A 292 5.68 1.72 9.74
CA THR A 292 6.19 2.84 10.54
C THR A 292 7.70 2.77 10.66
N THR A 293 8.27 1.59 10.93
CA THR A 293 9.73 1.40 11.04
C THR A 293 10.43 1.64 9.71
N ILE A 294 9.85 1.20 8.59
CA ILE A 294 10.37 1.49 7.25
C ILE A 294 10.37 2.99 6.98
N PHE A 295 9.25 3.67 7.25
CA PHE A 295 9.12 5.11 7.04
C PHE A 295 10.14 5.91 7.87
N THR A 296 10.20 5.66 9.17
CA THR A 296 11.10 6.39 10.08
C THR A 296 12.57 6.11 9.78
N SER A 297 12.91 4.87 9.38
CA SER A 297 14.25 4.53 8.91
C SER A 297 14.60 5.23 7.61
N THR A 298 13.66 5.35 6.66
CA THR A 298 13.87 6.12 5.42
C THR A 298 14.16 7.59 5.71
N VAL A 299 13.51 8.20 6.70
CA VAL A 299 13.79 9.58 7.13
C VAL A 299 15.24 9.71 7.64
N GLU A 300 15.69 8.82 8.52
CA GLU A 300 17.06 8.86 9.06
C GLU A 300 18.10 8.62 7.96
N ILE A 301 17.85 7.67 7.06
CA ILE A 301 18.69 7.37 5.91
C ILE A 301 18.84 8.60 5.00
N LEU A 302 17.73 9.26 4.68
CA LEU A 302 17.76 10.45 3.83
C LEU A 302 18.37 11.65 4.54
N THR A 303 18.19 11.79 5.85
CA THR A 303 18.87 12.83 6.63
C THR A 303 20.39 12.63 6.54
N SER A 304 20.89 11.41 6.71
CA SER A 304 22.31 11.12 6.52
C SER A 304 22.77 11.38 5.07
N TRP A 305 21.96 11.02 4.08
CA TRP A 305 22.27 11.29 2.66
C TRP A 305 22.39 12.78 2.36
N THR A 306 21.63 13.66 3.02
CA THR A 306 21.79 15.11 2.83
C THR A 306 23.13 15.67 3.33
N GLU A 307 23.82 14.95 4.20
CA GLU A 307 25.12 15.35 4.75
C GLU A 307 26.28 14.80 3.92
N THR A 308 26.13 13.61 3.33
CA THR A 308 27.23 12.86 2.71
C THR A 308 27.08 12.63 1.21
N GLY A 309 25.85 12.69 0.67
CA GLY A 309 25.52 12.26 -0.69
C GLY A 309 25.49 10.74 -0.87
N GLU A 310 25.66 9.97 0.20
CA GLU A 310 25.73 8.50 0.14
C GLU A 310 24.77 7.87 1.13
N LEU A 311 23.98 6.91 0.66
CA LEU A 311 23.12 6.09 1.49
C LEU A 311 23.97 5.15 2.35
N PRO A 312 23.68 5.03 3.65
CA PRO A 312 24.34 4.05 4.50
C PRO A 312 24.08 2.62 4.00
N SER A 313 25.15 1.81 3.99
CA SER A 313 25.04 0.37 3.74
C SER A 313 24.07 -0.28 4.72
N ALA A 314 23.43 -1.39 4.32
CA ALA A 314 22.41 -2.04 5.15
C ALA A 314 22.88 -2.41 6.57
N SER A 315 24.17 -2.67 6.78
CA SER A 315 24.77 -2.92 8.10
C SER A 315 24.96 -1.67 8.97
N LYS A 316 24.94 -0.48 8.36
CA LYS A 316 25.08 0.83 9.00
C LYS A 316 23.73 1.53 9.15
N GLN A 317 22.69 1.05 8.47
CA GLN A 317 21.32 1.54 8.67
C GLN A 317 20.90 1.32 10.12
N ARG A 318 20.37 2.37 10.74
CA ARG A 318 19.85 2.33 12.11
C ARG A 318 18.37 2.72 12.10
N PRO A 319 17.55 2.08 12.94
CA PRO A 319 16.17 2.52 13.12
C PRO A 319 16.17 3.92 13.73
N ALA A 320 15.08 4.66 13.52
CA ALA A 320 14.87 5.93 14.20
C ALA A 320 14.82 5.71 15.73
N ALA A 321 15.51 6.57 16.47
CA ALA A 321 15.56 6.53 17.93
C ALA A 321 14.29 7.14 18.54
N ILE A 322 13.16 6.47 18.33
CA ILE A 322 11.86 6.86 18.88
C ILE A 322 11.64 6.08 20.16
N PHE A 323 11.34 6.78 21.26
CA PHE A 323 10.99 6.19 22.53
C PHE A 323 9.48 6.22 22.73
N VAL A 324 8.89 5.07 23.09
CA VAL A 324 7.46 4.93 23.34
C VAL A 324 7.24 4.72 24.83
N ASP A 325 6.41 5.58 25.43
CA ASP A 325 6.01 5.43 26.83
C ASP A 325 4.98 4.28 26.99
N CYS A 326 5.44 3.15 27.53
CA CYS A 326 4.58 2.01 27.87
C CYS A 326 3.99 2.10 29.29
N SER A 327 4.23 3.19 30.03
CA SER A 327 3.69 3.39 31.38
C SER A 327 2.28 3.98 31.39
N ASN A 328 1.68 4.21 30.21
CA ASN A 328 0.40 4.89 30.04
C ASN A 328 0.36 6.26 30.74
N GLY A 329 1.48 7.01 30.70
CA GLY A 329 1.59 8.35 31.28
C GLY A 329 1.74 8.39 32.82
N THR A 330 1.90 7.24 33.48
CA THR A 330 2.09 7.19 34.94
C THR A 330 3.46 7.68 35.39
N SER A 331 4.48 7.56 34.53
CA SER A 331 5.81 8.12 34.76
C SER A 331 6.02 9.41 33.97
N SER A 332 6.21 10.52 34.68
CA SER A 332 6.50 11.82 34.05
C SER A 332 7.84 11.82 33.31
N GLU A 333 8.83 11.06 33.80
CA GLU A 333 10.15 10.96 33.17
C GLU A 333 10.08 10.20 31.84
N LEU A 334 9.36 9.08 31.81
CA LEU A 334 9.19 8.30 30.58
C LEU A 334 8.35 9.07 29.55
N ARG A 335 7.30 9.75 30.00
CA ARG A 335 6.50 10.61 29.13
C ARG A 335 7.34 11.74 28.53
N ALA A 336 8.13 12.45 29.33
CA ALA A 336 9.00 13.52 28.85
C ALA A 336 10.03 13.01 27.83
N ALA A 337 10.63 11.83 28.09
CA ALA A 337 11.56 11.21 27.14
C ALA A 337 10.87 10.83 25.82
N ALA A 338 9.64 10.32 25.87
CA ALA A 338 8.86 9.98 24.67
C ALA A 338 8.54 11.23 23.85
N GLU A 339 8.02 12.28 24.51
CA GLU A 339 7.73 13.58 23.90
C GLU A 339 8.97 14.17 23.23
N GLN A 340 10.11 14.21 23.93
CA GLN A 340 11.37 14.73 23.39
C GLN A 340 11.86 13.92 22.18
N SER A 341 11.84 12.59 22.27
CA SER A 341 12.29 11.74 21.16
C SER A 341 11.41 11.91 19.91
N MET A 342 10.10 12.10 20.10
CA MET A 342 9.16 12.32 19.01
C MET A 342 9.35 13.71 18.39
N GLU A 343 9.54 14.76 19.20
CA GLU A 343 9.80 16.11 18.72
C GLU A 343 11.09 16.15 17.86
N ASP A 344 12.16 15.51 18.33
CA ASP A 344 13.42 15.44 17.61
C ASP A 344 13.26 14.69 16.27
N PHE A 345 12.48 13.61 16.24
CA PHE A 345 12.18 12.90 14.99
C PHE A 345 11.30 13.75 14.06
N THR A 346 10.26 14.40 14.56
CA THR A 346 9.36 15.24 13.76
C THR A 346 10.13 16.34 13.04
N ARG A 347 11.08 17.01 13.71
CA ARG A 347 11.94 18.02 13.07
C ARG A 347 12.74 17.47 11.88
N ARG A 348 13.18 16.21 11.93
CA ARG A 348 13.86 15.54 10.80
C ARG A 348 12.86 15.16 9.72
N ALA A 349 11.69 14.63 10.10
CA ALA A 349 10.62 14.25 9.18
C ALA A 349 10.06 15.46 8.41
N GLU A 350 10.00 16.64 9.02
CA GLU A 350 9.58 17.90 8.37
C GLU A 350 10.49 18.32 7.20
N ARG A 351 11.75 17.88 7.19
CA ARG A 351 12.68 18.12 6.07
C ARG A 351 12.47 17.15 4.90
N LEU A 352 11.82 16.02 5.14
CA LEU A 352 11.66 14.97 4.14
C LEU A 352 11.07 15.46 2.80
N PRO A 353 10.00 16.28 2.76
CA PRO A 353 9.45 16.77 1.50
C PRO A 353 10.47 17.52 0.64
N VAL A 354 11.32 18.34 1.26
CA VAL A 354 12.38 19.08 0.57
C VAL A 354 13.43 18.11 0.02
N ILE A 355 13.87 17.14 0.82
CA ILE A 355 14.87 16.15 0.39
C ILE A 355 14.33 15.33 -0.80
N LEU A 356 13.08 14.90 -0.73
CA LEU A 356 12.43 14.17 -1.81
C LEU A 356 12.30 15.03 -3.07
N MET A 357 12.02 16.33 -2.94
CA MET A 357 11.96 17.23 -4.09
C MET A 357 13.33 17.39 -4.75
N VAL A 358 14.40 17.59 -3.97
CA VAL A 358 15.78 17.64 -4.47
C VAL A 358 16.11 16.37 -5.24
N LEU A 359 15.80 15.20 -4.68
CA LEU A 359 16.02 13.91 -5.34
C LEU A 359 15.25 13.79 -6.66
N ARG A 360 14.01 14.28 -6.74
CA ARG A 360 13.21 14.26 -7.99
C ARG A 360 13.77 15.18 -9.05
N ILE A 361 14.22 16.38 -8.68
CA ILE A 361 14.86 17.32 -9.61
C ILE A 361 16.13 16.69 -10.18
N LEU A 362 17.00 16.16 -9.31
CA LEU A 362 18.23 15.48 -9.71
C LEU A 362 17.92 14.25 -10.59
N ASP A 363 16.94 13.43 -10.21
CA ASP A 363 16.50 12.25 -10.97
C ASP A 363 16.03 12.62 -12.38
N GLN A 364 15.19 13.66 -12.50
CA GLN A 364 14.68 14.13 -13.78
C GLN A 364 15.81 14.59 -14.70
N LEU A 365 16.74 15.39 -14.19
CA LEU A 365 17.88 15.88 -14.97
C LEU A 365 18.82 14.73 -15.36
N ALA A 366 19.19 13.89 -14.40
CA ALA A 366 20.09 12.75 -14.62
C ALA A 366 19.53 11.77 -15.66
N ARG A 367 18.21 11.51 -15.65
CA ARG A 367 17.55 10.65 -16.65
C ARG A 367 17.55 11.22 -18.06
N ARG A 368 17.60 12.54 -18.20
CA ARG A 368 17.63 13.22 -19.52
C ARG A 368 19.05 13.33 -20.07
N ASP A 369 20.06 13.26 -19.22
CA ASP A 369 21.47 13.36 -19.61
C ASP A 369 21.98 12.10 -20.34
N PRO A 370 22.51 12.23 -21.57
CA PRO A 370 23.01 11.08 -22.33
C PRO A 370 24.23 10.37 -21.72
N HIS A 371 25.07 11.07 -20.94
CA HIS A 371 26.24 10.47 -20.31
C HIS A 371 25.84 9.62 -19.11
N ILE A 372 24.90 10.10 -18.29
CA ILE A 372 24.33 9.32 -17.18
C ILE A 372 23.56 8.11 -17.70
N ARG A 373 22.71 8.28 -18.73
CA ARG A 373 21.95 7.17 -19.32
C ARG A 373 22.84 6.03 -19.82
N LYS A 374 24.05 6.33 -20.32
CA LYS A 374 25.02 5.32 -20.77
C LYS A 374 25.60 4.48 -19.64
N GLN A 375 25.53 4.95 -18.39
CA GLN A 375 26.01 4.19 -17.22
C GLN A 375 25.08 3.03 -16.86
N ASN A 376 23.83 3.04 -17.34
CA ASN A 376 22.85 1.95 -17.19
C ASN A 376 22.66 1.48 -15.73
N VAL A 377 22.69 2.42 -14.78
CA VAL A 377 22.49 2.15 -13.36
C VAL A 377 21.05 1.69 -13.12
N LEU A 378 20.89 0.55 -12.47
CA LEU A 378 19.59 -0.02 -12.17
C LEU A 378 18.87 0.81 -11.10
N THR A 379 17.55 0.87 -11.19
CA THR A 379 16.71 1.61 -10.23
C THR A 379 15.76 0.72 -9.45
N SER A 380 15.58 -0.54 -9.86
CA SER A 380 14.67 -1.51 -9.27
C SER A 380 15.34 -2.89 -9.23
N PRO A 381 15.03 -3.73 -8.22
CA PRO A 381 14.13 -3.48 -7.08
C PRO A 381 14.70 -2.51 -6.04
N ASP A 382 16.00 -2.24 -6.09
CA ASP A 382 16.72 -1.35 -5.17
C ASP A 382 17.31 -0.17 -5.97
N ALA A 383 17.02 1.06 -5.53
CA ALA A 383 17.52 2.28 -6.16
C ALA A 383 18.77 2.85 -5.48
N THR A 384 19.42 2.11 -4.58
CA THR A 384 20.56 2.60 -3.79
C THR A 384 21.67 3.18 -4.66
N GLU A 385 22.11 2.46 -5.69
CA GLU A 385 23.16 2.93 -6.60
C GLU A 385 22.76 4.20 -7.35
N TRP A 386 21.51 4.26 -7.80
CA TRP A 386 20.97 5.43 -8.46
C TRP A 386 20.95 6.66 -7.54
N ILE A 387 20.49 6.50 -6.29
CA ILE A 387 20.43 7.61 -5.33
C ILE A 387 21.82 8.08 -4.92
N ASN A 388 22.78 7.17 -4.80
CA ASN A 388 24.19 7.52 -4.57
C ASN A 388 24.78 8.29 -5.76
N LEU A 389 24.45 7.90 -7.00
CA LEU A 389 24.84 8.68 -8.18
C LEU A 389 24.26 10.11 -8.14
N LEU A 390 22.99 10.27 -7.75
CA LEU A 390 22.39 11.59 -7.58
C LEU A 390 23.11 12.41 -6.49
N GLY A 391 23.53 11.76 -5.41
CA GLY A 391 24.31 12.39 -4.36
C GLY A 391 25.70 12.83 -4.83
N GLN A 392 26.38 12.02 -5.67
CA GLN A 392 27.64 12.42 -6.28
C GLN A 392 27.49 13.65 -7.19
N ILE A 393 26.36 13.77 -7.90
CA ILE A 393 26.02 14.95 -8.69
C ILE A 393 25.79 16.16 -7.78
N LEU A 394 25.03 15.99 -6.70
CA LEU A 394 24.74 17.06 -5.74
C LEU A 394 26.01 17.62 -5.10
N PHE A 395 26.91 16.74 -4.64
CA PHE A 395 28.13 17.10 -3.91
C PHE A 395 29.34 17.44 -4.82
N GLY A 396 29.17 17.49 -6.13
CA GLY A 396 30.25 17.89 -7.04
C GLY A 396 31.31 16.81 -7.30
N THR A 397 31.12 15.58 -6.83
CA THR A 397 32.11 14.50 -6.99
C THR A 397 31.97 13.77 -8.32
N HIS A 398 30.81 13.87 -8.98
CA HIS A 398 30.62 13.32 -10.32
C HIS A 398 31.21 14.26 -11.40
N PRO A 399 31.88 13.76 -12.48
CA PRO A 399 32.49 14.61 -13.51
C PRO A 399 31.54 15.58 -14.23
N GLN A 400 30.25 15.27 -14.29
CA GLN A 400 29.22 16.12 -14.91
C GLN A 400 28.54 17.08 -13.92
N ALA A 401 28.89 17.04 -12.62
CA ALA A 401 28.16 17.73 -11.56
C ALA A 401 28.05 19.25 -11.80
N SER A 402 29.13 19.91 -12.26
CA SER A 402 29.12 21.35 -12.53
C SER A 402 28.18 21.76 -13.67
N GLN A 403 27.82 20.86 -14.58
CA GLN A 403 26.81 21.13 -15.59
C GLN A 403 25.41 21.04 -14.97
N PHE A 404 25.14 19.98 -14.21
CA PHE A 404 23.87 19.79 -13.50
C PHE A 404 23.58 20.92 -12.53
N GLN A 405 24.56 21.30 -11.70
CA GLN A 405 24.39 22.38 -10.71
C GLN A 405 24.01 23.70 -11.39
N ARG A 406 24.65 24.06 -12.51
CA ARG A 406 24.30 25.25 -13.29
C ARG A 406 22.89 25.18 -13.89
N ASP A 407 22.49 24.01 -14.38
CA ASP A 407 21.14 23.82 -14.93
C ASP A 407 20.07 23.90 -13.83
N VAL A 408 20.32 23.31 -12.64
CA VAL A 408 19.46 23.40 -11.46
C VAL A 408 19.36 24.84 -10.97
N GLU A 409 20.49 25.53 -10.77
CA GLU A 409 20.52 26.92 -10.33
C GLU A 409 19.70 27.82 -11.26
N ARG A 410 19.87 27.67 -12.58
CA ARG A 410 19.08 28.42 -13.56
C ARG A 410 17.59 28.11 -13.44
N GLN A 411 17.23 26.83 -13.34
CA GLN A 411 15.84 26.37 -13.29
C GLN A 411 15.12 26.79 -12.01
N CYS A 412 15.77 26.61 -10.86
CA CYS A 412 15.26 27.03 -9.57
C CYS A 412 15.20 28.55 -9.46
N GLY A 413 16.19 29.28 -9.99
CA GLY A 413 16.16 30.75 -10.04
C GLY A 413 14.98 31.28 -10.84
N THR A 414 14.72 30.70 -12.03
CA THR A 414 13.55 31.07 -12.85
C THR A 414 12.24 30.83 -12.11
N LEU A 415 12.13 29.73 -11.36
CA LEU A 415 10.94 29.45 -10.56
C LEU A 415 10.80 30.40 -9.37
N ALA A 416 11.90 30.72 -8.70
CA ALA A 416 11.91 31.65 -7.57
C ALA A 416 11.47 33.06 -8.00
N GLU A 417 12.00 33.58 -9.11
CA GLU A 417 11.58 34.86 -9.71
C GLU A 417 10.07 34.85 -10.02
N ALA A 418 9.56 33.76 -10.62
CA ALA A 418 8.15 33.64 -10.95
C ALA A 418 7.25 33.56 -9.70
N LEU A 419 7.73 32.93 -8.62
CA LEU A 419 7.02 32.88 -7.33
C LEU A 419 7.01 34.24 -6.64
N GLU A 420 8.13 34.99 -6.67
CA GLU A 420 8.22 36.35 -6.13
C GLU A 420 7.25 37.31 -6.84
N GLU A 421 7.09 37.17 -8.15
CA GLU A 421 6.16 37.99 -8.95
C GLU A 421 4.68 37.67 -8.64
N GLU A 422 4.34 36.41 -8.43
CA GLU A 422 2.94 35.96 -8.27
C GLU A 422 2.48 35.94 -6.80
N TYR A 423 3.40 35.73 -5.84
CA TYR A 423 3.16 35.65 -4.40
C TYR A 423 4.14 36.51 -3.58
N PRO A 424 4.10 37.86 -3.70
CA PRO A 424 5.04 38.75 -3.03
C PRO A 424 4.92 38.77 -1.49
N GLU A 425 3.88 38.17 -0.91
CA GLU A 425 3.71 38.00 0.55
C GLU A 425 4.25 36.66 1.09
N GLU A 426 4.57 35.71 0.20
CA GLU A 426 5.09 34.37 0.56
C GLU A 426 6.59 34.19 0.25
N ALA A 427 7.20 35.16 -0.44
CA ALA A 427 8.64 35.27 -0.69
C ALA A 427 9.35 36.06 0.42
#